data_AF-D6A5L1-F1
#
_entry.id   AF-D6A5L1-F1
#
_cell.length_a   1.000
_cell.length_b   1.000
_cell.length_c   1.000
_cell.angle_alpha   90.00
_cell.angle_beta   90.00
_cell.angle_gamma   90.00
#
_symmetry.space_group_name_H-M   'P 1'
#
loop_
_entity.id
_entity.type
_entity.pdbx_description
1 polymer ?
#
loop_
_entity_poly.entity_id
_entity_poly.type
_entity_poly.pdbx_seq_one_letter_code
_entity_poly.pdbx_strand_id
1 'polypeptide(L)' 'MTEETIIALRNYDWLVRDRGLDDVALDWDSGTLVYGEGGATLDALIERGFTPAT' A
#
# COMPACT_ATOMS: atom_id res chain seq x y z
N MET A 1 13.45 6.88 10.50
CA MET A 1 12.41 6.08 9.83
C MET A 1 11.68 5.29 10.90
N THR A 2 10.36 5.43 11.00
CA THR A 2 9.56 4.75 12.05
C THR A 2 9.23 3.32 11.62
N GLU A 3 8.79 2.50 12.57
CA GLU A 3 8.30 1.15 12.27
C GLU A 3 7.10 1.18 11.32
N GLU A 4 6.16 2.10 11.54
CA GLU A 4 5.01 2.33 10.65
C GLU A 4 5.45 2.67 9.22
N THR A 5 6.51 3.48 9.06
CA THR A 5 7.07 3.78 7.74
C THR A 5 7.59 2.52 7.05
N ILE A 6 8.25 1.62 7.79
CA ILE A 6 8.78 0.37 7.25
C ILE A 6 7.64 -0.57 6.82
N ILE A 7 6.59 -0.68 7.64
CA ILE A 7 5.42 -1.50 7.35
C ILE A 7 4.72 -0.99 6.08
N ALA A 8 4.46 0.32 6.00
CA ALA A 8 3.87 0.94 4.82
C ALA A 8 4.67 0.71 3.54
N LEU A 9 5.99 0.87 3.59
CA LEU A 9 6.85 0.62 2.43
C LEU A 9 6.85 -0.85 2.01
N ARG A 10 6.83 -1.79 2.95
CA ARG A 10 6.75 -3.23 2.64
C ARG A 10 5.42 -3.62 2.00
N ASN A 11 4.33 -3.11 2.56
CA ASN A 11 2.99 -3.36 2.03
C ASN A 11 2.84 -2.76 0.62
N TYR A 12 3.33 -1.54 0.39
CA TYR A 12 3.32 -0.92 -0.93
C TYR A 12 4.21 -1.65 -1.93
N ASP A 13 5.46 -1.97 -1.56
CA ASP A 13 6.40 -2.73 -2.41
C ASP A 13 5.84 -4.10 -2.81
N TRP A 14 5.17 -4.79 -1.88
CA TRP A 14 4.51 -6.05 -2.18
C TRP A 14 3.39 -5.88 -3.21
N LEU A 15 2.51 -4.89 -3.04
CA LEU A 15 1.41 -4.62 -3.97
C LEU A 15 1.92 -4.32 -5.39
N VAL A 16 2.94 -3.48 -5.49
CA VAL A 16 3.55 -3.13 -6.78
C VAL A 16 4.17 -4.35 -7.45
N ARG A 17 4.76 -5.27 -6.69
CA ARG A 17 5.33 -6.52 -7.25
C ARG A 17 4.28 -7.54 -7.65
N ASP A 18 3.20 -7.64 -6.88
CA ASP A 18 2.12 -8.60 -7.12
C ASP A 18 1.25 -8.18 -8.31
N ARG A 19 0.95 -6.88 -8.45
CA ARG A 19 0.01 -6.35 -9.45
C ARG A 19 0.65 -5.56 -10.58
N GLY A 20 1.85 -5.02 -10.36
CA GLY A 20 2.52 -4.14 -11.31
C GLY A 20 2.30 -2.66 -11.01
N LEU A 21 3.16 -1.83 -11.61
CA LEU A 21 3.15 -0.37 -11.42
C LEU A 21 1.95 0.33 -12.07
N ASP A 22 1.39 -0.25 -13.13
CA ASP A 22 0.24 0.32 -13.84
C ASP A 22 -1.08 0.12 -13.08
N ASP A 23 -1.12 -0.87 -12.18
CA ASP A 23 -2.33 -1.27 -11.42
C ASP A 23 -2.29 -0.84 -9.95
N VAL A 24 -1.29 -0.05 -9.53
CA VAL A 24 -1.15 0.45 -8.15
C VAL A 24 -0.83 1.93 -8.15
N ALA A 25 -1.72 2.75 -7.60
CA ALA A 25 -1.56 4.21 -7.56
C ALA A 25 -1.82 4.79 -6.17
N LEU A 26 -0.97 5.72 -5.75
CA LEU A 26 -1.14 6.52 -4.53
C LEU A 26 -1.81 7.84 -4.90
N ASP A 27 -3.02 8.06 -4.41
CA ASP A 27 -3.71 9.34 -4.49
C ASP A 27 -3.58 10.07 -3.14
N TRP A 28 -2.61 10.97 -3.08
CA TRP A 28 -2.31 11.77 -1.90
C TRP A 28 -3.38 12.80 -1.57
N ASP A 29 -4.14 13.26 -2.56
CA ASP A 29 -5.18 14.27 -2.37
C ASP A 29 -6.39 13.68 -1.67
N SER A 30 -6.76 12.44 -2.02
CA SER A 30 -7.86 11.71 -1.36
C SER A 30 -7.41 10.86 -0.17
N GLY A 31 -6.10 10.68 0.02
CA GLY A 31 -5.57 9.79 1.06
C GLY A 31 -5.88 8.32 0.79
N THR A 32 -5.88 7.92 -0.48
CA THR A 32 -6.19 6.54 -0.88
C THR A 32 -5.07 5.89 -1.68
N LEU A 33 -5.00 4.55 -1.57
CA LEU A 33 -4.22 3.68 -2.41
C LEU A 33 -5.19 2.89 -3.29
N VAL A 34 -5.11 3.09 -4.60
CA VAL A 34 -5.92 2.38 -5.59
C VAL A 34 -5.15 1.15 -6.06
N TYR A 35 -5.82 0.00 -6.09
CA TYR A 35 -5.26 -1.24 -6.64
C TYR A 35 -6.34 -2.17 -7.19
N GLY A 36 -6.11 -2.76 -8.37
CA GLY A 36 -7.08 -3.62 -9.04
C GLY A 36 -8.43 -2.90 -9.27
N GLU A 37 -9.55 -3.54 -8.96
CA GLU A 37 -10.90 -2.93 -9.08
C GLU A 37 -11.31 -2.06 -7.87
N GLY A 38 -10.42 -1.85 -6.90
CA GLY A 38 -10.74 -1.14 -5.66
C GLY A 38 -9.58 -0.34 -5.08
N GLY A 39 -9.59 -0.16 -3.77
CA GLY A 39 -8.54 0.55 -3.04
C GLY A 39 -8.74 0.51 -1.54
N ALA A 40 -7.76 1.04 -0.82
CA ALA A 40 -7.77 1.22 0.62
C ALA A 40 -7.36 2.65 0.97
N THR A 41 -7.55 3.07 2.22
CA THR A 41 -6.95 4.32 2.71
C THR A 41 -5.44 4.16 2.84
N LEU A 42 -4.69 5.26 2.75
CA LEU A 42 -3.24 5.23 2.99
C LEU A 42 -2.88 4.75 4.40
N ASP A 43 -3.74 5.01 5.38
CA ASP A 43 -3.56 4.52 6.75
C ASP A 43 -3.60 2.98 6.85
N ALA A 44 -4.27 2.28 5.92
CA ALA A 44 -4.24 0.82 5.90
C ALA A 44 -2.83 0.26 5.62
N LEU A 45 -1.94 1.05 4.98
CA LEU A 45 -0.58 0.61 4.69
C LEU A 45 0.26 0.40 5.95
N ILE A 46 -0.06 1.04 7.08
CA ILE A 46 0.70 0.84 8.33
C ILE A 46 0.21 -0.38 9.13
N GLU A 47 -0.83 -1.08 8.67
CA GLU A 47 -1.36 -2.27 9.31
C GLU A 47 -0.53 -3.52 8.96
N ARG A 48 -0.17 -4.30 9.99
CA ARG A 48 0.43 -5.62 9.80
C ARG A 48 -0.63 -6.60 9.30
N GLY A 49 -0.28 -7.44 8.34
CA GLY A 49 -1.20 -8.38 7.69
C GLY A 49 -2.06 -7.77 6.59
N PHE A 50 -1.92 -6.47 6.29
CA PHE A 50 -2.56 -5.84 5.13
C PHE A 50 -2.09 -6.50 3.82
N THR A 51 -0.81 -6.87 3.76
CA THR A 51 -0.26 -7.77 2.75
C THR A 51 0.52 -8.89 3.43
N PRO A 52 0.84 -10.00 2.73
CA PRO A 52 1.73 -11.04 3.26
C PRO A 52 3.16 -10.58 3.63
N ALA A 53 3.56 -9.35 3.30
CA ALA A 53 4.89 -8.83 3.58
C ALA A 53 5.10 -8.33 5.03
N THR A 54 4.03 -8.18 5.82
CA THR A 54 4.06 -7.63 7.18
C THR A 54 3.15 -8.39 8.14
#